data_AF-A0A7I8JGQ2-F1
#
_entry.id   AF-A0A7I8JGQ2-F1
#
_cell.length_a   1.000
_cell.length_b   1.000
_cell.length_c   1.000
_cell.angle_alpha   90.00
_cell.angle_beta   90.00
_cell.angle_gamma   90.00
#
_symmetry.space_group_name_H-M   'P 1'
#
loop_
_entity.id
_entity.type
_entity.pdbx_description
1 polymer ?
#
loop_
_entity_poly.entity_id
_entity_poly.type
_entity_poly.pdbx_seq_one_letter_code
_entity_poly.pdbx_strand_id
1 'polypeptide(L)'
;MEEEKGPVKHMLLAKFRDEITTEKVEELIRGYANLVPLIDPMKAFHWRLRVRRSPAHVEFANIFLPALEKVIVIDYKPNSSKL
;
A
#
# COMPACT_ATOMS: atom_id res chain seq x y z
N MET A 1 -16.50 -24.79 -15.48
CA MET A 1 -15.06 -24.73 -15.12
C MET A 1 -14.88 -23.49 -14.27
N GLU A 2 -14.75 -23.66 -12.96
CA GLU A 2 -14.35 -22.56 -12.09
C GLU A 2 -12.94 -22.16 -12.47
N GLU A 3 -12.81 -20.90 -12.90
CA GLU A 3 -11.53 -20.28 -13.16
C GLU A 3 -10.76 -20.25 -11.84
N GLU A 4 -9.69 -21.02 -11.70
CA GLU A 4 -8.78 -20.89 -10.56
C GLU A 4 -8.08 -19.52 -10.66
N LYS A 5 -8.74 -18.51 -10.10
CA LYS A 5 -8.21 -17.15 -9.95
C LYS A 5 -7.06 -17.23 -8.97
N GLY A 6 -5.86 -17.46 -9.51
CA GLY A 6 -4.61 -17.39 -8.75
C GLY A 6 -4.51 -16.10 -7.92
N PRO A 7 -3.68 -16.09 -6.86
CA PRO A 7 -3.73 -15.07 -5.82
C PRO A 7 -3.60 -13.65 -6.40
N VAL A 8 -4.64 -12.84 -6.20
CA VAL A 8 -4.65 -11.42 -6.57
C VAL A 8 -3.91 -10.64 -5.49
N LYS A 9 -2.91 -9.85 -5.88
CA LYS A 9 -2.22 -8.96 -4.95
C LYS A 9 -2.83 -7.58 -5.04
N HIS A 10 -3.37 -7.12 -3.92
CA HIS A 10 -3.89 -5.77 -3.73
C HIS A 10 -2.80 -4.88 -3.12
N MET A 11 -2.43 -3.79 -3.81
CA MET A 11 -1.47 -2.80 -3.31
C MET A 11 -2.13 -1.43 -3.12
N LEU A 12 -2.03 -0.92 -1.89
CA LEU A 12 -2.47 0.43 -1.52
C LEU A 12 -1.25 1.31 -1.26
N LEU A 13 -1.12 2.40 -2.01
CA LEU A 13 -0.16 3.46 -1.73
C LEU A 13 -0.91 4.67 -1.16
N ALA A 14 -0.68 4.96 0.11
CA ALA A 14 -1.33 6.06 0.81
C ALA A 14 -0.29 7.04 1.38
N LYS A 15 -0.61 8.33 1.33
CA LYS A 15 0.07 9.38 2.07
C LYS A 15 -0.86 9.81 3.21
N PHE A 16 -0.40 9.71 4.45
CA PHE A 16 -1.13 10.27 5.59
C PHE A 16 -1.06 11.80 5.56
N ARG A 17 -2.10 12.45 6.07
CA ARG A 17 -2.09 13.91 6.26
C ARG A 17 -1.05 14.28 7.33
N ASP A 18 -0.49 15.48 7.22
CA ASP A 18 0.59 15.94 8.10
C ASP A 18 0.12 16.12 9.56
N GLU A 19 -1.19 16.23 9.79
CA GLU A 19 -1.86 16.34 11.09
C GLU A 19 -1.98 15.01 11.85
N ILE A 20 -1.71 13.87 11.21
CA ILE A 20 -1.85 12.54 11.82
C ILE A 20 -0.55 12.18 12.53
N THR A 21 -0.65 11.88 13.83
CA THR A 21 0.51 11.45 14.62
C THR A 21 0.96 10.04 14.25
N THR A 22 2.22 9.72 14.52
CA THR A 22 2.78 8.39 14.25
C THR A 22 2.00 7.29 14.99
N GLU A 23 1.55 7.55 16.21
CA GLU A 23 0.78 6.61 17.02
C GLU A 23 -0.56 6.30 16.35
N LYS A 24 -1.22 7.34 15.79
CA LYS A 24 -2.48 7.15 15.06
C LYS A 24 -2.26 6.40 13.75
N VAL A 25 -1.16 6.63 13.06
CA VAL A 25 -0.78 5.83 11.87
C VAL A 25 -0.61 4.36 12.24
N GLU A 26 0.07 4.05 13.34
CA GLU A 26 0.24 2.67 13.80
C GLU A 26 -1.09 2.01 14.16
N GLU A 27 -1.99 2.73 14.85
CA GLU A 27 -3.33 2.26 15.18
C GLU A 27 -4.11 1.91 13.90
N LEU A 28 -4.08 2.78 12.88
CA LEU A 28 -4.73 2.56 11.60
C LEU A 28 -4.17 1.33 10.87
N ILE A 29 -2.84 1.17 10.85
CA ILE A 29 -2.19 0.01 10.22
C ILE A 29 -2.58 -1.29 10.92
N ARG A 30 -2.62 -1.29 12.26
CA ARG A 30 -3.09 -2.45 13.05
C ARG A 30 -4.55 -2.78 12.78
N GLY A 31 -5.40 -1.76 12.72
CA GLY A 31 -6.82 -1.92 12.35
C GLY A 31 -6.97 -2.55 10.96
N TYR A 32 -6.14 -2.14 9.99
CA TYR A 32 -6.15 -2.71 8.65
C TYR A 32 -5.64 -4.16 8.61
N ALA A 33 -4.62 -4.49 9.41
CA ALA A 33 -4.16 -5.87 9.56
C ALA A 33 -5.22 -6.80 10.16
N ASN A 34 -6.07 -6.28 11.06
CA ASN A 34 -7.16 -7.03 11.68
C ASN A 34 -8.31 -7.36 10.72
N LEU A 35 -8.30 -6.82 9.49
CA LEU A 35 -9.27 -7.20 8.46
C LEU A 35 -8.99 -8.58 7.86
N VAL A 36 -7.75 -9.07 7.94
CA VAL A 36 -7.35 -10.39 7.41
C VAL A 36 -8.24 -11.53 7.91
N PRO A 37 -8.46 -11.73 9.23
CA PRO A 37 -9.35 -12.79 9.70
C PRO A 37 -10.85 -12.52 9.44
N LEU A 38 -11.24 -11.28 9.12
CA LEU A 38 -12.63 -10.88 8.94
C LEU A 38 -13.10 -10.96 7.47
N ILE A 39 -12.16 -10.90 6.52
CA ILE A 39 -12.42 -10.89 5.09
C ILE A 39 -11.85 -12.18 4.50
N ASP A 40 -12.70 -13.18 4.25
CA ASP A 40 -12.24 -14.50 3.77
C ASP A 40 -11.34 -14.44 2.51
N PRO A 41 -11.60 -13.57 1.52
CA PRO A 41 -10.67 -13.40 0.39
C PRO A 41 -9.27 -12.88 0.75
N MET A 42 -9.10 -12.23 1.91
CA MET A 42 -7.86 -11.58 2.33
C MET A 42 -6.97 -12.57 3.10
N LYS A 43 -6.01 -13.19 2.42
CA LYS A 43 -5.17 -14.25 3.02
C LYS A 43 -3.95 -13.75 3.81
N ALA A 44 -3.46 -12.55 3.52
CA ALA A 44 -2.32 -11.95 4.22
C ALA A 44 -2.27 -10.43 4.05
N PHE A 45 -1.73 -9.73 5.04
CA PHE A 45 -1.44 -8.30 4.98
C PHE A 45 0.05 -8.04 5.24
N HIS A 46 0.66 -7.24 4.38
CA HIS A 46 2.03 -6.76 4.55
C HIS A 46 2.06 -5.26 4.32
N TRP A 47 2.80 -4.54 5.14
CA TRP A 47 3.00 -3.10 4.99
C TRP A 47 4.48 -2.75 5.12
N ARG A 48 4.87 -1.64 4.50
CA ARG A 48 6.21 -1.08 4.63
C ARG A 48 6.15 0.43 4.57
N LEU A 49 6.84 1.09 5.50
CA LEU A 49 7.15 2.51 5.35
C LEU A 49 8.18 2.65 4.23
N ARG A 50 7.98 3.59 3.32
CA ARG A 50 8.96 3.89 2.28
C ARG A 50 10.14 4.66 2.91
N VAL A 51 11.19 3.94 3.33
CA VAL A 51 12.36 4.53 4.03
C VAL A 51 13.56 4.83 3.11
N ARG A 52 13.47 4.57 1.80
CA ARG A 52 14.57 4.93 0.88
C ARG A 52 14.37 6.32 0.31
N ARG A 53 15.01 7.28 0.96
CA ARG A 53 15.11 8.68 0.56
C ARG A 53 16.50 8.91 -0.04
N SER A 54 16.63 8.85 -1.35
CA SER A 54 17.68 9.67 -1.98
C SER A 54 17.28 11.13 -1.74
N PRO A 55 18.20 12.03 -1.33
CA PRO A 55 17.90 13.45 -1.14
C PRO A 55 17.15 14.05 -2.35
N ALA A 56 17.58 13.70 -3.57
CA ALA A 56 16.93 14.13 -4.81
C ALA A 56 15.48 13.61 -4.96
N HIS A 57 15.19 12.39 -4.50
CA HIS A 57 13.83 11.86 -4.51
C HIS A 57 12.92 12.61 -3.52
N VAL A 58 13.45 13.03 -2.37
CA VAL A 58 12.67 13.80 -1.38
C VAL A 58 12.39 15.20 -1.89
N GLU A 59 13.41 15.87 -2.44
CA GLU A 59 13.26 17.20 -3.02
C GLU A 59 12.23 17.21 -4.14
N PHE A 60 12.30 16.26 -5.07
CA PHE A 60 11.32 16.16 -6.14
C PHE A 60 9.92 15.79 -5.60
N ALA A 61 9.82 14.88 -4.64
CA ALA A 61 8.54 14.50 -4.05
C ALA A 61 7.85 15.66 -3.30
N ASN A 62 8.62 16.55 -2.67
CA ASN A 62 8.06 17.73 -1.99
C ASN A 62 7.42 18.73 -2.96
N ILE A 63 7.90 18.77 -4.21
CA ILE A 63 7.31 19.60 -5.29
C ILE A 63 6.15 18.84 -5.96
N PHE A 64 6.31 17.53 -6.17
CA PHE A 64 5.40 16.71 -6.95
C PHE A 64 4.14 16.28 -6.20
N LEU A 65 4.25 15.91 -4.92
CA LEU A 65 3.14 15.35 -4.13
C LEU A 65 2.02 16.36 -3.81
N PRO A 66 2.28 17.64 -3.51
CA PRO A 66 1.20 18.63 -3.31
C PRO A 66 0.34 18.88 -4.56
N ALA A 67 0.86 18.54 -5.76
CA ALA A 67 0.12 18.62 -7.01
C ALA A 67 -0.81 17.41 -7.24
N LEU A 68 -0.79 16.40 -6.36
CA LEU A 68 -1.59 15.18 -6.49
C LEU A 68 -2.70 15.14 -5.44
N GLU A 69 -3.94 15.04 -5.93
CA GLU A 69 -5.14 15.02 -5.08
C GLU A 69 -5.58 13.58 -4.69
N LYS A 70 -5.08 12.54 -5.36
CA LYS A 70 -5.72 11.20 -5.37
C LYS A 70 -4.82 10.04 -4.97
N VAL A 71 -5.45 9.05 -4.33
CA VAL A 71 -4.90 7.72 -4.00
C VAL A 71 -4.85 6.86 -5.25
N ILE A 72 -3.78 6.04 -5.40
CA ILE A 72 -3.67 5.03 -6.46
C ILE A 72 -3.84 3.65 -5.83
N VAL A 73 -4.83 2.91 -6.33
CA VAL A 73 -5.05 1.49 -6.02
C VAL A 73 -4.62 0.69 -7.24
N ILE A 74 -3.74 -0.28 -7.05
CA ILE A 74 -3.29 -1.18 -8.13
C ILE A 74 -3.57 -2.61 -7.70
N ASP A 75 -4.47 -3.27 -8.42
CA ASP A 75 -4.63 -4.71 -8.38
C ASP A 75 -3.78 -5.31 -9.51
N TYR A 76 -2.86 -6.22 -9.16
CA TYR A 76 -2.03 -6.89 -10.15
C TYR A 76 -1.93 -8.39 -9.87
N LYS A 77 -1.91 -9.16 -10.96
CA LYS A 77 -1.59 -10.59 -10.93
C LYS A 77 -0.09 -10.73 -11.19
N PRO A 78 0.71 -11.28 -10.25
CA PRO A 78 2.14 -11.43 -10.47
C PRO A 78 2.40 -12.46 -11.57
N ASN A 79 2.96 -12.02 -12.70
CA ASN A 79 3.46 -12.94 -13.71
C ASN A 79 4.93 -13.25 -13.42
N SER A 80 5.25 -14.52 -13.18
CA SER A 80 6.63 -14.98 -13.02
C SER A 80 7.22 -15.23 -14.41
N SER A 81 7.72 -14.18 -15.07
CA SER A 81 8.60 -14.40 -16.23
C SER A 81 9.93 -14.93 -15.69
N LYS A 82 10.21 -16.22 -15.90
CA LYS A 82 11.54 -16.76 -15.67
C LYS A 82 12.45 -16.18 -16.75
N LEU A 83 13.34 -15.26 -16.34
CA LEU A 83 14.51 -14.89 -17.12
C LEU A 83 15.54 -16.02 -17.07
#